data_AF-A0A2M7XR36-F1
#
_entry.id   AF-A0A2M7XR36-F1
#
_cell.length_a   1.000
_cell.length_b   1.000
_cell.length_c   1.000
_cell.angle_alpha   90.00
_cell.angle_beta   90.00
_cell.angle_gamma   90.00
#
_symmetry.space_group_name_H-M   'P 1'
#
loop_
_entity.id
_entity.type
_entity.pdbx_description
1 polymer ?
#
loop_
_entity_poly.entity_id
_entity_poly.type
_entity_poly.pdbx_seq_one_letter_code
_entity_poly.pdbx_strand_id
1 'polypeptide(L)'
;MLILLLGGMFVYPVSTGISRLLKMPKPDPSNRLAILVTWIALTIPLGIPLVFMATSGSGQNLFFPAFAVLVGAHWLPFAYVYAMRSFVVLAIILVLAGILFGFVFPQCFAACGFVTGGVLLLFAILHFFIVRSER
;
A
#
# COMPACT_ATOMS: atom_id res chain seq x y z
N MET A 1 -4.44 11.19 -11.65
CA MET A 1 -3.62 11.49 -10.45
C MET A 1 -4.48 12.03 -9.31
N LEU A 2 -5.20 13.15 -9.48
CA LEU A 2 -5.99 13.77 -8.40
C LEU A 2 -7.05 12.85 -7.76
N ILE A 3 -7.79 12.08 -8.57
CA ILE A 3 -8.80 11.13 -8.10
C ILE A 3 -8.19 10.07 -7.16
N LEU A 4 -6.99 9.59 -7.47
CA LEU A 4 -6.31 8.56 -6.66
C LEU A 4 -5.78 9.14 -5.35
N LEU A 5 -5.32 10.39 -5.37
CA LEU A 5 -4.88 11.10 -4.17
C LEU A 5 -6.05 11.36 -3.22
N LEU A 6 -7.14 11.91 -3.76
CA LEU A 6 -8.37 12.14 -3.01
C LEU A 6 -8.94 10.82 -2.50
N GLY A 7 -9.00 9.79 -3.35
CA GLY A 7 -9.42 8.44 -2.95
C GLY A 7 -8.57 7.85 -1.83
N GLY A 8 -7.25 8.05 -1.88
CA GLY A 8 -6.32 7.64 -0.82
C GLY A 8 -6.62 8.26 0.54
N MET A 9 -7.08 9.51 0.58
CA MET A 9 -7.46 10.19 1.83
C MET A 9 -8.67 9.52 2.51
N PHE A 10 -9.54 8.86 1.73
CA PHE A 10 -10.70 8.15 2.26
C PHE A 10 -10.38 6.75 2.79
N VAL A 11 -9.16 6.23 2.60
CA VAL A 11 -8.80 4.87 3.07
C VAL A 11 -9.02 4.72 4.58
N TYR A 12 -8.51 5.67 5.38
CA TYR A 12 -8.67 5.63 6.84
C TYR A 12 -10.12 5.75 7.34
N PRO A 13 -10.93 6.74 6.91
CA PRO A 13 -12.32 6.83 7.35
C PRO A 13 -13.15 5.64 6.88
N VAL A 14 -12.92 5.14 5.65
CA VAL A 14 -13.63 3.96 5.13
C VAL A 14 -13.25 2.70 5.91
N SER A 15 -11.95 2.45 6.13
CA SER A 15 -11.51 1.29 6.90
C SER A 15 -12.05 1.33 8.33
N THR A 16 -12.05 2.51 8.97
CA THR A 16 -12.60 2.70 10.31
C THR A 16 -14.12 2.48 10.34
N GLY A 17 -14.85 2.96 9.34
CA GLY A 17 -16.28 2.74 9.19
C GLY A 17 -16.62 1.25 9.04
N ILE A 18 -15.90 0.54 8.16
CA ILE A 18 -16.06 -0.90 7.96
C ILE A 18 -15.75 -1.67 9.24
N SER A 19 -14.64 -1.37 9.94
CA SER A 19 -14.30 -2.02 11.21
C SER A 19 -15.37 -1.85 12.28
N ARG A 20 -16.02 -0.67 12.34
CA ARG A 20 -17.14 -0.42 13.26
C ARG A 20 -18.38 -1.23 12.87
N LEU A 21 -18.71 -1.30 11.58
CA LEU A 21 -19.83 -2.12 11.07
C LEU A 21 -19.62 -3.60 11.38
N LEU A 22 -18.39 -4.09 11.26
CA LEU A 22 -17.99 -5.46 11.59
C LEU A 22 -17.80 -5.71 13.08
N LYS A 23 -18.04 -4.71 13.95
CA LYS A 23 -17.85 -4.79 15.41
C LYS A 23 -16.46 -5.31 15.81
N MET A 24 -15.42 -4.91 15.08
CA MET A 24 -14.06 -5.33 15.39
C MET A 24 -13.62 -4.82 16.79
N PRO A 25 -12.82 -5.60 17.53
CA PRO A 25 -12.28 -5.18 18.82
C PRO A 25 -11.48 -3.88 18.70
N LYS A 26 -11.59 -3.01 19.71
CA LYS A 26 -10.72 -1.82 19.80
C LYS A 26 -9.28 -2.25 20.11
N PRO A 27 -8.26 -1.53 19.59
CA PRO A 27 -6.88 -1.74 19.99
C PRO A 27 -6.71 -1.52 21.50
N ASP A 28 -5.83 -2.32 22.13
CA ASP A 28 -5.47 -2.18 23.54
C ASP A 28 -4.82 -0.80 23.80
N PRO A 29 -5.26 -0.02 24.81
CA PRO A 29 -4.66 1.28 25.15
C PRO A 29 -3.17 1.23 25.49
N SER A 30 -2.66 0.09 25.96
CA SER A 30 -1.24 -0.14 26.24
C SER A 30 -0.39 -0.39 24.98
N ASN A 31 -1.04 -0.56 23.82
CA ASN A 31 -0.37 -0.87 22.57
C ASN A 31 0.44 0.31 22.03
N ARG A 32 1.75 0.30 22.30
CA ARG A 32 2.70 1.29 21.80
C ARG A 32 2.94 1.21 20.28
N LEU A 33 2.44 0.18 19.59
CA LEU A 33 2.57 0.07 18.13
C LEU A 33 1.67 1.06 17.39
N ALA A 34 0.64 1.63 18.03
CA ALA A 34 -0.28 2.56 17.37
C ALA A 34 0.45 3.78 16.78
N ILE A 35 1.41 4.35 17.53
CA ILE A 35 2.21 5.48 17.05
C ILE A 35 3.17 5.06 15.94
N LEU A 36 3.79 3.87 16.07
CA LEU A 36 4.71 3.33 15.06
C LEU A 36 3.98 3.07 13.73
N VAL A 37 2.81 2.43 13.78
CA VAL A 37 1.97 2.18 12.60
C VAL A 37 1.51 3.50 11.97
N THR A 38 1.26 4.53 12.77
CA THR A 38 0.96 5.87 12.25
C THR A 38 2.16 6.46 11.49
N TRP A 39 3.38 6.37 12.02
CA TRP A 39 4.58 6.82 11.31
C TRP A 39 4.83 6.05 10.02
N ILE A 40 4.62 4.73 10.05
CA ILE A 40 4.68 3.88 8.86
C ILE A 40 3.63 4.32 7.84
N ALA A 41 2.39 4.58 8.26
CA ALA A 41 1.33 5.09 7.38
C ALA A 41 1.67 6.44 6.73
N LEU A 42 2.37 7.32 7.46
CA LEU A 42 2.80 8.62 6.95
C LEU A 42 3.85 8.53 5.83
N THR A 43 4.53 7.40 5.65
CA THR A 43 5.49 7.22 4.54
C THR A 43 4.86 7.40 3.16
N ILE A 44 3.58 7.01 2.99
CA ILE A 44 2.84 7.20 1.74
C ILE A 44 2.60 8.69 1.46
N PRO A 45 1.89 9.47 2.30
CA PRO A 45 1.62 10.88 2.03
C PRO A 45 2.90 11.72 1.98
N LEU A 46 3.92 11.41 2.77
CA LEU A 46 5.21 12.10 2.71
C LEU A 46 6.03 11.72 1.46
N GLY A 47 5.78 10.55 0.87
CA GLY A 47 6.38 10.12 -0.40
C GLY A 47 5.68 10.67 -1.65
N ILE A 48 4.43 11.14 -1.53
CA ILE A 48 3.67 11.72 -2.65
C ILE A 48 4.40 12.89 -3.32
N PRO A 49 4.95 13.88 -2.59
CA PRO A 49 5.75 14.96 -3.19
C PRO A 49 6.91 14.44 -4.05
N LEU A 50 7.62 13.39 -3.59
CA LEU A 50 8.70 12.77 -4.36
C LEU A 50 8.19 12.15 -5.66
N VAL A 51 7.07 11.42 -5.61
CA VAL A 51 6.43 10.88 -6.81
C VAL A 51 6.01 12.00 -7.77
N PHE A 52 5.46 13.10 -7.25
CA PHE A 52 5.09 14.26 -8.06
C PHE A 52 6.30 14.93 -8.72
N MET A 53 7.39 15.13 -7.99
CA MET A 53 8.62 15.68 -8.56
C MET A 53 9.14 14.79 -9.70
N ALA A 54 9.17 13.47 -9.49
CA ALA A 54 9.61 12.50 -10.50
C ALA A 54 8.67 12.39 -11.71
N THR A 55 7.40 12.78 -11.57
CA THR A 55 6.38 12.65 -12.63
C THR A 55 5.97 13.98 -13.26
N SER A 56 6.58 15.08 -12.80
CA SER A 56 6.39 16.40 -13.37
C SER A 56 7.05 16.51 -14.75
N GLY A 57 6.46 17.31 -15.65
CA GLY A 57 6.94 17.46 -17.03
C GLY A 57 6.65 16.23 -17.90
N SER A 58 7.68 15.66 -18.52
CA SER A 58 7.59 14.53 -19.45
C SER A 58 7.44 13.16 -18.77
N GLY A 59 7.56 13.08 -17.43
CA GLY A 59 7.55 11.84 -16.65
C GLY A 59 6.18 11.33 -16.19
N GLN A 60 5.07 11.79 -16.78
CA GLN A 60 3.72 11.45 -16.28
C GLN A 60 3.42 9.95 -16.29
N ASN A 61 4.01 9.21 -17.24
CA ASN A 61 3.92 7.75 -17.32
C ASN A 61 4.54 7.05 -16.10
N LEU A 62 5.46 7.69 -15.37
CA LEU A 62 6.08 7.10 -14.18
C LEU A 62 5.17 7.13 -12.95
N PHE A 63 3.99 7.77 -13.00
CA PHE A 63 3.13 7.91 -11.82
C PHE A 63 2.74 6.57 -11.21
N PHE A 64 2.16 5.66 -12.00
CA PHE A 64 1.77 4.35 -11.50
C PHE A 64 2.98 3.48 -11.10
N PRO A 65 4.05 3.38 -11.92
CA PRO A 65 5.29 2.70 -11.53
C PRO A 65 5.91 3.20 -10.23
N ALA A 66 6.13 4.51 -10.09
CA ALA A 66 6.75 5.10 -8.91
C ALA A 66 5.88 4.92 -7.66
N PHE A 67 4.56 5.06 -7.81
CA PHE A 67 3.63 4.84 -6.71
C PHE A 67 3.57 3.36 -6.30
N ALA A 68 3.66 2.41 -7.24
CA ALA A 68 3.73 0.98 -6.93
C ALA A 68 4.98 0.63 -6.12
N VAL A 69 6.14 1.23 -6.45
CA VAL A 69 7.36 1.08 -5.64
C VAL A 69 7.18 1.67 -4.25
N LEU A 70 6.65 2.89 -4.14
CA LEU A 70 6.40 3.55 -2.84
C LEU A 70 5.46 2.71 -1.95
N VAL A 71 4.35 2.23 -2.51
CA VAL A 71 3.39 1.37 -1.81
C VAL A 71 4.02 0.03 -1.43
N GLY A 72 4.80 -0.59 -2.32
CA GLY A 72 5.51 -1.83 -2.02
C GLY A 72 6.48 -1.68 -0.85
N ALA A 73 7.31 -0.63 -0.86
CA ALA A 73 8.26 -0.33 0.22
C ALA A 73 7.55 -0.05 1.55
N HIS A 74 6.40 0.62 1.52
CA HIS A 74 5.56 0.88 2.68
C HIS A 74 5.10 -0.41 3.40
N TRP A 75 5.03 -1.55 2.72
CA TRP A 75 4.64 -2.82 3.34
C TRP A 75 5.76 -3.52 4.12
N LEU A 76 7.03 -3.18 3.90
CA LEU A 76 8.17 -3.85 4.56
C LEU A 76 8.13 -3.75 6.09
N PRO A 77 7.85 -2.61 6.74
CA PRO A 77 7.78 -2.52 8.19
C PRO A 77 6.73 -3.47 8.81
N PHE A 78 5.64 -3.75 8.09
CA PHE A 78 4.59 -4.66 8.56
C PHE A 78 5.03 -6.11 8.63
N ALA A 79 6.02 -6.52 7.85
CA ALA A 79 6.63 -7.84 8.00
C ALA A 79 7.27 -8.02 9.38
N TYR A 80 7.85 -6.95 9.94
CA TYR A 80 8.41 -6.96 11.28
C TYR A 80 7.33 -6.80 12.35
N VAL A 81 6.45 -5.81 12.21
CA VAL A 81 5.39 -5.51 13.20
C VAL A 81 4.44 -6.69 13.42
N TYR A 82 4.08 -7.41 12.35
CA TYR A 82 3.19 -8.57 12.43
C TYR A 82 3.91 -9.91 12.40
N ALA A 83 5.25 -9.93 12.29
CA ALA A 83 6.04 -11.15 12.11
C ALA A 83 5.58 -12.05 10.93
N MET A 84 4.93 -11.48 9.92
CA MET A 84 4.35 -12.19 8.78
C MET A 84 5.21 -12.03 7.52
N ARG A 85 5.85 -13.12 7.07
CA ARG A 85 6.68 -13.14 5.84
C ARG A 85 5.90 -12.77 4.58
N SER A 86 4.59 -12.96 4.56
CA SER A 86 3.73 -12.58 3.44
C SER A 86 3.82 -11.08 3.09
N PHE A 87 4.10 -10.20 4.05
CA PHE A 87 4.29 -8.77 3.75
C PHE A 87 5.59 -8.50 3.00
N VAL A 88 6.64 -9.30 3.22
CA VAL A 88 7.88 -9.23 2.43
C VAL A 88 7.59 -9.63 0.99
N VAL A 89 6.84 -10.72 0.79
CA VAL A 89 6.45 -11.18 -0.55
C VAL A 89 5.62 -10.12 -1.27
N LEU A 90 4.63 -9.55 -0.58
CA LEU A 90 3.82 -8.44 -1.12
C LEU A 90 4.69 -7.25 -1.53
N ALA A 91 5.60 -6.80 -0.65
CA ALA A 91 6.49 -5.69 -0.92
C ALA A 91 7.36 -5.94 -2.16
N ILE A 92 7.98 -7.13 -2.26
CA ILE A 92 8.81 -7.52 -3.41
C ILE A 92 7.99 -7.49 -4.70
N ILE A 93 6.80 -8.09 -4.71
CA ILE A 93 5.95 -8.14 -5.92
C ILE A 93 5.61 -6.73 -6.39
N LEU A 94 5.19 -5.84 -5.48
CA LEU A 94 4.80 -4.47 -5.84
C LEU A 94 5.98 -3.61 -6.30
N VAL A 95 7.14 -3.71 -5.62
CA VAL A 95 8.36 -3.01 -6.02
C VAL A 95 8.84 -3.49 -7.39
N LEU A 96 8.89 -4.81 -7.62
CA LEU A 96 9.30 -5.37 -8.91
C LEU A 96 8.32 -4.99 -10.02
N ALA A 97 7.00 -5.01 -9.76
CA ALA A 97 6.02 -4.55 -10.73
C ALA A 97 6.28 -3.08 -11.10
N GLY A 98 6.47 -2.20 -10.12
CA GLY A 98 6.79 -0.80 -10.38
C GLY A 98 8.07 -0.62 -11.20
N ILE A 99 9.13 -1.35 -10.88
CA ILE A 99 10.39 -1.32 -11.64
C ILE A 99 10.18 -1.81 -13.09
N LEU A 100 9.51 -2.94 -13.27
CA LEU A 100 9.26 -3.51 -14.61
C LEU A 100 8.41 -2.59 -15.48
N PHE A 101 7.31 -2.03 -14.96
CA PHE A 101 6.48 -1.11 -15.72
C PHE A 101 7.14 0.26 -15.92
N GLY A 102 8.05 0.67 -15.04
CA GLY A 102 8.80 1.92 -15.19
C GLY A 102 9.91 1.84 -16.24
N PHE A 103 10.65 0.73 -16.30
CA PHE A 103 11.86 0.62 -17.13
C PHE A 103 11.72 -0.33 -18.33
N VAL A 104 10.94 -1.41 -18.21
CA VAL A 104 10.84 -2.46 -19.25
C VAL A 104 9.59 -2.30 -20.10
N PHE A 105 8.46 -1.94 -19.48
CA PHE A 105 7.17 -1.79 -20.16
C PHE A 105 6.56 -0.38 -20.01
N PRO A 106 7.29 0.70 -20.34
CA PRO A 106 6.84 2.08 -20.10
C PRO A 106 5.58 2.48 -20.87
N GLN A 107 5.31 1.84 -22.01
CA GLN A 107 4.09 2.01 -22.80
C GLN A 107 2.83 1.47 -22.10
N CYS A 108 2.99 0.54 -21.16
CA CYS A 108 1.88 -0.09 -20.43
C CYS A 108 1.74 0.45 -18.99
N PHE A 109 2.24 1.66 -18.72
CA PHE A 109 2.33 2.20 -17.36
C PHE A 109 0.99 2.18 -16.58
N ALA A 110 -0.15 2.42 -17.24
CA ALA A 110 -1.45 2.38 -16.58
C ALA A 110 -1.83 0.98 -16.07
N ALA A 111 -1.38 -0.09 -16.75
CA ALA A 111 -1.61 -1.47 -16.32
C ALA A 111 -0.93 -1.76 -14.96
N CYS A 112 0.17 -1.06 -14.64
CA CYS A 112 0.83 -1.16 -13.34
C CYS A 112 -0.13 -0.83 -12.18
N GLY A 113 -1.03 0.14 -12.36
CA GLY A 113 -2.03 0.50 -11.35
C GLY A 113 -3.02 -0.65 -11.09
N PHE A 114 -3.52 -1.29 -12.14
CA PHE A 114 -4.43 -2.44 -12.02
C PHE A 114 -3.74 -3.67 -11.44
N VAL A 115 -2.50 -3.95 -11.85
CA VAL A 115 -1.69 -5.03 -11.26
C VAL A 115 -1.48 -4.79 -9.77
N THR A 116 -1.09 -3.58 -9.39
CA THR A 116 -0.91 -3.20 -7.98
C THR A 116 -2.20 -3.40 -7.18
N GLY A 117 -3.34 -2.90 -7.69
CA GLY A 117 -4.64 -3.07 -7.04
C GLY A 117 -5.06 -4.54 -6.91
N GLY A 118 -4.87 -5.33 -7.98
CA GLY A 118 -5.19 -6.75 -7.99
C GLY A 118 -4.35 -7.55 -6.99
N VAL A 119 -3.05 -7.27 -6.92
CA VAL A 119 -2.14 -7.90 -5.94
C VAL A 119 -2.56 -7.53 -4.51
N LEU A 120 -2.87 -6.26 -4.24
CA LEU A 120 -3.35 -5.83 -2.91
C LEU A 120 -4.66 -6.53 -2.52
N LEU A 121 -5.61 -6.67 -3.44
CA LEU A 121 -6.87 -7.39 -3.19
C LEU A 121 -6.63 -8.88 -2.92
N LEU A 122 -5.77 -9.52 -3.71
CA LEU A 122 -5.39 -10.92 -3.49
C LEU A 122 -4.79 -11.12 -2.09
N PHE A 123 -3.84 -10.28 -1.70
CA PHE A 123 -3.21 -10.38 -0.39
C PHE A 123 -4.17 -10.04 0.76
N ALA A 124 -5.10 -9.11 0.57
CA ALA A 124 -6.16 -8.85 1.55
C ALA A 124 -7.01 -10.10 1.82
N ILE A 125 -7.39 -10.83 0.76
CA ILE A 125 -8.12 -12.09 0.87
C ILE A 125 -7.26 -13.17 1.56
N LEU A 126 -6.01 -13.33 1.15
CA LEU A 126 -5.09 -14.31 1.74
C LEU A 126 -4.87 -14.05 3.24
N HIS A 127 -4.61 -12.79 3.62
CA HIS A 127 -4.42 -12.40 5.02
C HIS A 127 -5.68 -12.61 5.85
N PHE A 128 -6.86 -12.35 5.29
CA PHE A 128 -8.12 -12.63 5.97
C PHE A 128 -8.24 -14.12 6.34
N PHE A 129 -7.88 -15.03 5.43
CA PHE A 129 -7.91 -16.46 5.70
C PHE A 129 -6.82 -16.91 6.68
N ILE A 130 -5.60 -16.40 6.55
CA ILE A 130 -4.48 -16.71 7.46
C ILE A 130 -4.85 -16.33 8.90
N VAL A 131 -5.27 -15.09 9.11
CA VAL A 131 -5.62 -14.58 10.46
C VAL A 131 -6.83 -15.31 11.05
N ARG A 132 -7.77 -15.77 10.21
CA ARG A 132 -8.90 -16.56 10.67
C ARG A 132 -8.49 -17.98 11.11
N SER A 133 -7.44 -18.55 10.51
CA SER A 133 -6.93 -19.87 10.89
C SER A 133 -6.13 -19.88 12.21
N GLU A 134 -5.66 -18.72 12.65
CA GLU A 134 -4.92 -18.54 13.91
C GLU A 134 -5.84 -18.34 15.13
N ARG A 135 -7.16 -18.21 14.91
CA ARG A 135 -8.19 -18.10 15.97
C ARG A 135 -8.87 -19.43 16.22
#